data_AF-A0A932D8D7-F1
#
_entry.id   AF-A0A932D8D7-F1
#
_cell.length_a   1.000
_cell.length_b   1.000
_cell.length_c   1.000
_cell.angle_alpha   90.00
_cell.angle_beta   90.00
_cell.angle_gamma   90.00
#
_symmetry.space_group_name_H-M   'P 1'
#
loop_
_entity.id
_entity.type
_entity.pdbx_description
1 polymer ?
#
loop_
_entity_poly.entity_id
_entity_poly.type
_entity_poly.pdbx_seq_one_letter_code
_entity_poly.pdbx_strand_id
1 'polypeptide(L)' 'MRQFKQDLAKLTDSLKPGEAVRVTRRGKVAGVYTKPTARKVRRPNFLANLKKATYPPEAAERWIATLYDPVL' A
#
# COMPACT_ATOMS: atom_id res chain seq x y z
N MET A 1 -22.78 11.78 9.45
CA MET A 1 -21.90 10.70 8.92
C MET A 1 -20.43 11.12 8.78
N ARG A 2 -20.11 12.30 8.21
CA ARG A 2 -18.71 12.75 7.98
C ARG A 2 -17.89 12.98 9.26
N GLN A 3 -18.50 13.59 10.30
CA GLN A 3 -17.84 13.86 11.59
C GLN A 3 -17.39 12.56 12.30
N PHE A 4 -18.30 11.59 12.40
CA PHE A 4 -18.01 10.29 13.01
C PHE A 4 -16.83 9.56 12.35
N LYS A 5 -16.71 9.64 11.02
CA LYS A 5 -15.56 9.05 10.30
C LYS A 5 -14.25 9.73 10.68
N GLN A 6 -14.25 11.05 10.86
CA GLN A 6 -13.05 11.80 11.26
C GLN A 6 -12.68 11.50 12.72
N ASP A 7 -13.66 11.41 13.61
CA ASP A 7 -13.43 11.11 15.03
C ASP A 7 -12.94 9.66 15.22
N LEU A 8 -13.52 8.71 14.47
CA LEU A 8 -13.05 7.33 14.46
C LEU A 8 -11.63 7.23 13.89
N ALA A 9 -11.32 7.96 12.81
CA ALA A 9 -9.97 7.99 12.24
C ALA A 9 -8.93 8.50 13.24
N LYS A 10 -9.22 9.60 13.95
CA LYS A 10 -8.35 10.13 15.01
C LYS A 10 -8.12 9.13 16.13
N LEU A 11 -9.18 8.45 16.57
CA LEU A 11 -9.10 7.41 17.60
C LEU A 11 -8.26 6.21 17.14
N THR A 12 -8.41 5.79 15.88
CA THR A 12 -7.58 4.71 15.33
C THR A 12 -6.11 5.12 15.16
N ASP A 13 -5.83 6.39 14.86
CA ASP A 13 -4.47 6.90 14.74
C ASP A 13 -3.77 6.99 16.10
N SER A 14 -4.47 7.39 17.16
CA SER A 14 -3.91 7.50 18.51
C SER A 14 -3.57 6.17 19.18
N LEU A 15 -4.22 5.07 18.76
CA LEU A 15 -3.96 3.74 19.32
C LEU A 15 -2.55 3.25 18.96
N LYS A 16 -1.90 2.56 19.90
CA LYS A 16 -0.66 1.84 19.60
C LYS A 16 -0.97 0.55 18.83
N PRO A 17 -0.05 0.06 17.98
CA PRO A 17 -0.23 -1.22 17.32
C PRO A 17 -0.38 -2.35 18.36
N GLY A 18 -1.40 -3.20 18.22
CA GLY A 18 -1.74 -4.26 19.18
C GLY A 18 -2.70 -3.83 20.29
N GLU A 19 -3.01 -2.54 20.42
CA GLU A 19 -3.95 -2.03 21.42
C GLU A 19 -5.40 -2.24 20.96
N ALA A 20 -6.29 -2.56 21.91
CA ALA A 20 -7.69 -2.87 21.65
C ALA A 20 -8.63 -1.89 22.37
N VAL A 21 -9.66 -1.44 21.66
CA VAL A 21 -10.73 -0.57 22.18
C VAL A 21 -12.07 -1.25 22.02
N ARG A 22 -12.89 -1.14 23.06
CA ARG A 22 -14.29 -1.59 23.02
C ARG A 22 -15.15 -0.49 22.40
N VAL A 23 -15.84 -0.84 21.32
CA VAL A 23 -16.81 0.04 20.69
C VAL A 23 -18.15 -0.18 21.37
N THR A 24 -18.69 0.85 22.01
CA THR A 24 -20.01 0.80 22.66
C THR A 24 -21.05 1.55 21.82
N ARG A 25 -22.27 1.04 21.79
CA ARG A 25 -23.43 1.69 21.17
C ARG A 25 -24.58 1.68 22.17
N ARG A 26 -25.09 2.86 22.53
CA ARG A 26 -26.16 3.03 23.53
C ARG A 26 -25.84 2.36 24.87
N GLY A 27 -24.61 2.52 25.35
CA GLY A 27 -24.17 1.95 26.64
C GLY A 27 -23.87 0.45 26.63
N LYS A 28 -24.12 -0.26 25.51
CA LYS A 28 -23.79 -1.69 25.37
C LYS A 28 -22.57 -1.89 24.48
N VAL A 29 -21.71 -2.86 24.82
CA VAL A 29 -20.55 -3.21 23.99
C VAL A 29 -21.05 -3.83 22.68
N ALA A 30 -20.74 -3.18 21.56
CA ALA A 30 -21.11 -3.62 20.22
C ALA A 30 -19.98 -4.42 19.53
N GLY A 31 -18.73 -4.24 19.97
CA GLY A 31 -17.58 -4.99 19.45
C GLY A 31 -16.26 -4.52 20.03
N VAL A 32 -15.17 -5.19 19.62
CA VAL A 32 -13.80 -4.81 19.96
C VAL A 32 -13.04 -4.54 18.67
N TYR A 33 -12.37 -3.41 18.61
CA TYR A 33 -11.44 -3.08 17.53
C TYR A 33 -10.02 -3.17 18.08
N THR A 34 -9.17 -3.95 17.42
CA THR A 34 -7.74 -4.04 17.73
C THR A 34 -6.94 -3.44 16.59
N LYS A 35 -6.04 -2.50 16.89
CA LYS A 35 -5.19 -1.89 15.86
C LYS A 35 -4.20 -2.94 15.35
N PRO A 36 -4.21 -3.30 14.06
CA PRO A 36 -3.31 -4.31 13.55
C PRO A 36 -1.86 -3.82 13.64
N THR A 37 -0.96 -4.72 14.02
CA THR A 37 0.48 -4.43 14.05
C THR A 37 0.95 -4.24 12.62
N ALA A 38 1.30 -3.00 12.24
CA ALA A 38 1.82 -2.72 10.91
C ALA A 38 3.18 -3.43 10.76
N ARG A 39 3.19 -4.58 10.06
CA ARG A 39 4.44 -5.24 9.69
C ARG A 39 5.15 -4.34 8.70
N LYS A 40 6.28 -3.76 9.10
CA LYS A 40 7.15 -3.02 8.19
C LYS A 40 7.75 -4.01 7.19
N VAL A 41 7.12 -4.15 6.03
CA VAL A 41 7.70 -4.90 4.92
C VAL A 41 8.75 -3.99 4.28
N ARG A 42 10.00 -4.47 4.20
CA ARG A 42 11.06 -3.76 3.49
C ARG A 42 10.65 -3.66 2.01
N ARG A 43 10.26 -2.47 1.58
CA ARG A 43 9.95 -2.25 0.17
C ARG A 43 11.21 -2.48 -0.66
N PRO A 44 11.13 -3.21 -1.79
CA PRO A 44 12.27 -3.36 -2.68
C PRO A 44 12.66 -1.97 -3.21
N ASN A 45 13.97 -1.71 -3.27
CA ASN A 45 14.47 -0.47 -3.86
C ASN A 45 14.39 -0.60 -5.38
N PHE A 46 13.29 -0.08 -5.94
CA PHE A 46 13.01 -0.18 -7.38
C PHE A 46 14.13 0.43 -8.24
N LEU A 47 14.67 1.59 -7.84
CA LEU A 47 15.76 2.25 -8.55
C LEU A 47 17.05 1.42 -8.53
N ALA A 48 17.40 0.84 -7.37
CA ALA A 48 18.56 -0.04 -7.28
C ALA A 48 18.39 -1.32 -8.10
N ASN A 49 17.16 -1.84 -8.18
CA ASN A 49 16.85 -3.03 -8.99
C ASN A 49 16.89 -2.72 -10.48
N LEU A 50 16.40 -1.55 -10.92
CA LEU A 50 16.50 -1.11 -12.32
C LEU A 50 17.95 -0.91 -12.76
N LYS A 51 18.81 -0.34 -11.92
CA LYS A 51 20.24 -0.18 -12.24
C LYS A 51 20.98 -1.52 -12.35
N LYS A 52 20.49 -2.57 -11.68
CA LYS A 52 21.02 -3.94 -11.77
C LYS A 52 20.43 -4.73 -12.93
N ALA A 53 19.30 -4.29 -13.47
CA ALA A 53 18.73 -4.87 -14.67
C ALA A 53 19.59 -4.42 -15.85
N THR A 54 20.59 -5.23 -16.19
CA THR A 54 21.32 -5.08 -17.44
C THR A 54 20.37 -5.47 -18.55
N TYR A 55 19.74 -4.49 -19.17
CA TYR A 55 18.95 -4.72 -20.38
C TYR A 55 19.95 -4.93 -21.53
N PRO A 56 20.00 -6.12 -22.15
CA PRO A 56 20.83 -6.29 -23.34
C PRO A 56 20.26 -5.36 -24.42
N PRO A 57 21.06 -4.44 -25.00
CA PRO A 57 20.59 -3.49 -26.00
C PRO A 57 19.91 -4.18 -27.19
N GLU A 58 20.36 -5.39 -27.53
CA GLU A 58 19.76 -6.23 -28.58
C GLU A 58 18.27 -6.55 -28.34
N ALA A 59 17.84 -6.72 -27.08
CA ALA A 59 16.43 -6.99 -26.80
C ALA A 59 15.57 -5.75 -27.03
N ALA A 60 16.05 -4.57 -26.62
CA ALA A 60 15.36 -3.31 -26.86
C ALA A 60 15.29 -2.99 -28.36
N GLU A 61 16.36 -3.23 -29.12
CA GLU A 61 16.40 -3.07 -30.57
C GLU A 61 15.41 -3.99 -31.29
N ARG A 62 15.26 -5.26 -30.86
CA ARG A 62 14.23 -6.17 -31.39
C ARG A 62 12.82 -5.66 -31.12
N TRP A 63 12.54 -5.11 -29.94
CA TRP A 63 11.23 -4.52 -29.64
C TRP A 63 10.96 -3.28 -30.48
N ILE A 64 11.96 -2.41 -30.68
CA ILE A 64 11.82 -1.22 -31.53
C ILE A 64 11.57 -1.63 -32.98
N ALA A 65 12.30 -2.61 -33.51
CA ALA A 65 12.12 -3.11 -34.87
C ALA A 65 10.75 -3.80 -35.08
N THR A 66 10.18 -4.41 -34.04
CA THR A 66 8.83 -5.02 -34.10
C THR A 66 7.71 -3.97 -34.02
N LEU A 67 7.96 -2.82 -33.37
CA LEU A 67 6.97 -1.75 -33.21
C LEU A 67 7.04 -0.70 -34.33
N TYR A 68 8.21 -0.51 -34.94
CA TYR A 68 8.42 0.27 -36.15
C TYR A 68 8.40 -0.67 -37.36
N ASP A 69 7.23 -1.24 -37.65
CA ASP A 69 6.95 -1.79 -38.96
C ASP A 69 6.54 -0.61 -39.87
N PRO A 70 7.33 -0.17 -40.85
CA PRO A 70 6.95 0.87 -41.78
C PRO A 70 6.02 0.27 -42.84
N VAL A 71 4.83 -0.15 -42.44
CA VAL A 71 3.72 -0.41 -43.37
C VAL A 71 2.78 0.78 -43.31
N LEU A 72 3.18 1.84 -44.02
CA LEU A 72 2.33 2.82 -44.71
C LEU A 72 3.18 3.57 -45.75
#